data_AF-A0A4R7UD95-F1
#
_entry.id   AF-A0A4R7UD95-F1
#
_cell.length_a   1.000
_cell.length_b   1.000
_cell.length_c   1.000
_cell.angle_alpha   90.00
_cell.angle_beta   90.00
_cell.angle_gamma   90.00
#
_symmetry.space_group_name_H-M   'P 1'
#
loop_
_entity.id
_entity.type
_entity.pdbx_description
1 polymer ?
#
loop_
_entity_poly.entity_id
_entity_poly.type
_entity_poly.pdbx_seq_one_letter_code
_entity_poly.pdbx_strand_id
1 'polypeptide(L)'
;MNKSRNELIEHLIYKYEFQQEYLNSLNDEQLLSLYNQKENESLILAKNPNKFFYIKSLPIPKDVKPKTSAKAGKWIFIAFIVMILLLFTLFMIVAFINNR
;
A
#
# COMPACT_ATOMS: atom_id res chain seq x y z
N MET A 1 8.25 -23.00 0.58
CA MET A 1 9.00 -23.41 1.79
C MET A 1 7.96 -23.77 2.84
N ASN A 2 7.72 -25.06 3.06
CA ASN A 2 6.66 -25.52 3.97
C ASN A 2 7.23 -25.45 5.39
N LYS A 3 6.95 -24.36 6.13
CA LYS A 3 7.41 -24.22 7.52
C LYS A 3 6.72 -25.27 8.39
N SER A 4 7.47 -25.93 9.25
CA SER A 4 6.90 -26.91 10.18
C SER A 4 6.01 -26.19 11.20
N ARG A 5 4.91 -26.82 11.63
CA ARG A 5 3.96 -26.26 12.64
C ARG A 5 4.71 -25.76 13.89
N ASN A 6 5.71 -26.50 14.34
CA ASN A 6 6.51 -26.14 15.51
C ASN A 6 7.34 -24.87 15.29
N GLU A 7 7.90 -24.69 14.08
CA GLU A 7 8.65 -23.48 13.73
C GLU A 7 7.72 -22.24 13.72
N LEU A 8 6.48 -22.38 13.23
CA LEU A 8 5.50 -21.30 13.24
C LEU A 8 5.14 -20.88 14.67
N ILE A 9 4.93 -21.84 15.56
CA ILE A 9 4.62 -21.58 16.98
C ILE A 9 5.80 -20.87 17.64
N GLU A 10 7.02 -21.38 17.46
CA GLU A 10 8.23 -20.79 18.06
C GLU A 10 8.43 -19.34 17.59
N HIS A 11 8.26 -19.08 16.29
CA HIS A 11 8.31 -17.72 15.75
C HIS A 11 7.21 -16.81 16.34
N LEU A 12 5.99 -17.32 16.49
CA LEU A 12 4.87 -16.55 17.04
C LEU A 12 5.07 -16.21 18.52
N ILE A 13 5.66 -17.12 19.29
CA ILE A 13 6.00 -16.89 20.70
C ILE A 13 7.15 -15.89 20.82
N TYR A 14 8.27 -16.14 20.13
CA TYR A 14 9.49 -15.33 20.33
C TYR A 14 9.37 -13.92 19.75
N LYS A 15 8.80 -13.78 18.55
CA LYS A 15 8.75 -12.49 17.84
C LYS A 15 7.55 -11.63 18.23
N TYR A 16 6.44 -12.26 18.60
CA TYR A 16 5.16 -11.57 18.83
C TYR A 16 4.53 -11.83 20.21
N GLU A 17 5.24 -12.51 21.12
CA GLU A 17 4.86 -12.68 22.54
C GLU A 17 3.50 -13.38 22.74
N PHE A 18 3.08 -14.25 21.80
CA PHE A 18 1.83 -15.01 21.94
C PHE A 18 1.93 -16.15 22.96
N GLN A 19 0.81 -16.44 23.63
CA GLN A 19 0.70 -17.56 24.55
C GLN A 19 0.67 -18.90 23.82
N GLN A 20 1.46 -19.86 24.29
CA GLN A 20 1.57 -21.18 23.69
C GLN A 20 0.25 -21.97 23.72
N GLU A 21 -0.54 -21.82 24.79
CA GLU A 21 -1.86 -22.47 24.93
C GLU A 21 -2.83 -22.02 23.83
N TYR A 22 -2.84 -20.73 23.52
CA TYR A 22 -3.64 -20.17 22.43
C TYR A 22 -3.19 -20.71 21.07
N LEU A 23 -1.88 -20.74 20.80
CA LEU A 23 -1.34 -21.22 19.53
C LEU A 23 -1.61 -22.72 19.30
N ASN A 24 -1.58 -23.51 20.37
CA ASN A 24 -1.89 -24.94 20.31
C ASN A 24 -3.38 -25.21 20.05
N SER A 25 -4.27 -24.27 20.40
CA SER A 25 -5.71 -24.38 20.12
C SER A 25 -6.07 -24.13 18.64
N LEU A 26 -5.13 -23.58 17.85
CA LEU A 26 -5.35 -23.23 16.45
C LEU A 26 -5.05 -24.42 15.51
N ASN A 27 -5.86 -24.54 14.46
CA ASN A 27 -5.59 -25.45 13.36
C ASN A 27 -4.41 -24.93 12.50
N ASP A 28 -3.78 -25.80 11.71
CA ASP A 28 -2.63 -25.47 10.86
C ASP A 28 -2.89 -24.27 9.94
N GLU A 29 -4.05 -24.23 9.30
CA GLU A 29 -4.45 -23.11 8.44
C GLU A 29 -4.60 -21.81 9.22
N GLN A 30 -5.16 -21.88 10.43
CA GLN A 30 -5.36 -20.71 11.29
C GLN A 30 -4.02 -20.18 11.80
N LEU A 31 -3.13 -21.08 12.21
CA LEU A 31 -1.78 -20.76 12.65
C LEU A 31 -0.97 -20.09 11.53
N LEU A 32 -1.06 -20.63 10.31
CA LEU A 32 -0.43 -20.04 9.13
C LEU A 32 -1.00 -18.67 8.79
N SER A 33 -2.32 -18.50 8.89
CA SER A 33 -2.99 -17.21 8.65
C SER A 33 -2.56 -16.15 9.67
N LEU A 34 -2.47 -16.52 10.95
CA LEU A 34 -2.03 -15.65 12.04
C LEU A 34 -0.58 -15.21 11.85
N TYR A 35 0.29 -16.16 11.49
CA TYR A 35 1.69 -15.87 11.16
C TYR A 35 1.79 -14.86 10.01
N ASN A 36 1.08 -15.09 8.91
CA ASN A 36 1.11 -14.21 7.74
C ASN A 36 0.55 -12.81 8.05
N GLN A 37 -0.51 -12.74 8.87
CA GLN A 37 -1.07 -11.46 9.31
C GLN A 37 -0.03 -10.65 10.10
N LYS A 38 0.62 -11.27 11.09
CA LYS A 38 1.61 -10.59 11.94
C LYS A 38 2.87 -10.20 11.18
N GLU A 39 3.31 -11.04 10.25
CA GLU A 39 4.42 -10.70 9.37
C GLU A 39 4.09 -9.48 8.50
N ASN A 40 2.91 -9.43 7.89
CA ASN A 40 2.47 -8.28 7.10
C ASN A 40 2.34 -7.01 7.95
N GLU A 41 1.75 -7.08 9.14
CA GLU A 41 1.67 -5.95 10.09
C GLU A 41 3.08 -5.41 10.42
N SER A 42 4.04 -6.31 10.68
CA SER A 42 5.43 -5.93 10.96
C SER A 42 6.12 -5.26 9.77
N LEU A 43 5.84 -5.74 8.54
CA LEU A 43 6.39 -5.17 7.31
C LEU A 43 5.82 -3.79 7.01
N ILE A 44 4.51 -3.57 7.26
CA ILE A 44 3.86 -2.27 7.09
C ILE A 44 4.46 -1.26 8.06
N LEU A 45 4.65 -1.64 9.33
CA LEU A 45 5.30 -0.80 10.33
C LEU A 45 6.76 -0.49 9.97
N ALA A 46 7.51 -1.47 9.45
CA ALA A 46 8.90 -1.28 9.05
C ALA A 46 9.05 -0.34 7.84
N LYS A 47 8.10 -0.38 6.90
CA LYS A 47 8.07 0.50 5.72
C LYS A 47 7.56 1.90 6.02
N ASN A 48 6.97 2.13 7.19
CA ASN A 48 6.46 3.44 7.55
C ASN A 48 7.63 4.37 7.98
N PRO A 49 7.88 5.48 7.26
CA PRO A 49 8.98 6.40 7.60
C PRO A 49 8.81 7.03 8.99
N ASN A 50 7.60 7.06 9.54
CA ASN A 50 7.29 7.58 10.88
C ASN A 50 7.18 6.47 11.95
N LYS A 51 7.86 5.33 11.77
CA LYS A 51 7.84 4.19 12.71
C LYS A 51 8.13 4.54 14.18
N PHE A 52 8.91 5.60 14.43
CA PHE A 52 9.28 6.05 15.78
C PHE A 52 8.09 6.48 16.64
N PHE A 53 7.00 6.92 16.03
CA PHE A 53 5.79 7.31 16.74
C PHE A 53 4.85 6.14 17.04
N TYR A 54 5.08 4.96 16.46
CA TYR A 54 4.28 3.76 16.71
C TYR A 54 4.84 3.02 17.92
N ILE A 55 4.64 3.59 19.10
CA ILE A 55 4.85 2.91 20.38
C ILE A 55 3.76 1.82 20.49
N LYS A 56 4.09 0.63 21.02
CA LYS A 56 3.21 -0.57 21.15
C LYS A 56 1.78 -0.27 21.69
N SER A 57 1.53 0.89 22.30
CA SER A 57 0.24 1.31 22.87
C SER A 57 -0.68 2.10 21.92
N LEU A 58 -0.22 2.49 20.74
CA LEU A 58 -1.03 3.26 19.80
C LEU A 58 -1.83 2.34 18.86
N PRO A 59 -3.12 2.62 18.62
CA PRO A 59 -3.92 1.83 17.69
C PRO A 59 -3.34 1.88 16.29
N ILE A 60 -3.24 0.72 15.64
CA ILE A 60 -2.78 0.59 14.26
C ILE A 60 -3.63 1.52 13.38
N PRO A 61 -3.03 2.35 12.51
CA PRO A 61 -3.77 3.29 11.69
C PRO A 61 -4.73 2.48 10.80
N LYS A 62 -6.02 2.82 10.85
CA LYS A 62 -7.03 2.20 9.99
C LYS A 62 -6.63 2.42 8.54
N ASP A 63 -6.75 1.37 7.72
CA ASP A 63 -6.64 1.46 6.27
C ASP A 63 -7.69 2.44 5.73
N VAL A 64 -7.27 3.70 5.57
CA VAL A 64 -8.06 4.71 4.90
C VAL A 64 -7.94 4.48 3.41
N LYS A 65 -9.01 3.96 2.80
CA LYS A 65 -9.14 3.96 1.34
C LYS A 65 -8.95 5.40 0.89
N PRO A 66 -7.90 5.72 0.11
CA PRO A 66 -7.68 7.09 -0.31
C PRO A 66 -8.89 7.53 -1.13
N LYS A 67 -9.65 8.51 -0.61
CA LYS A 67 -10.73 9.20 -1.33
C LYS A 67 -10.14 10.17 -2.37
N THR A 68 -8.98 9.86 -2.96
CA THR A 68 -8.43 10.72 -3.99
C THR A 68 -9.23 10.49 -5.27
N SER A 69 -9.77 11.59 -5.82
CA SER A 69 -10.61 11.60 -7.02
C SER A 69 -9.78 11.34 -8.27
N ALA A 70 -9.21 10.14 -8.39
CA ALA A 70 -8.42 9.72 -9.54
C ALA A 70 -9.23 9.78 -10.84
N LYS A 71 -10.56 9.67 -10.75
CA LYS A 71 -11.48 9.82 -11.89
C LYS A 71 -11.53 11.27 -12.39
N ALA A 72 -11.63 12.26 -11.51
CA ALA A 72 -11.64 13.66 -11.91
C ALA A 72 -10.28 14.09 -12.49
N GLY A 73 -9.18 13.68 -11.85
CA GLY A 73 -7.82 14.03 -12.31
C GLY A 73 -7.53 13.60 -13.75
N LYS A 74 -8.06 12.46 -14.21
CA LYS A 74 -7.91 11.98 -15.59
C LYS A 74 -8.56 12.91 -16.61
N TRP A 75 -9.76 13.43 -16.32
CA TRP A 75 -10.46 14.33 -17.23
C TRP A 75 -9.75 15.67 -17.38
N ILE A 76 -9.25 16.24 -16.27
CA ILE A 76 -8.45 17.47 -16.28
C ILE A 76 -7.16 17.28 -17.08
N PHE A 77 -6.47 16.15 -16.91
CA PHE A 77 -5.25 15.85 -17.66
C PHE A 77 -5.49 15.77 -19.17
N ILE A 78 -6.56 15.10 -19.61
CA ILE A 78 -6.93 15.01 -21.02
C ILE A 78 -7.27 16.39 -21.59
N ALA A 79 -8.04 17.20 -20.86
CA ALA A 79 -8.39 18.56 -21.28
C ALA A 79 -7.12 19.42 -21.50
N PHE A 80 -6.11 19.26 -20.62
CA PHE A 80 -4.85 19.98 -20.74
C PHE A 80 -4.03 19.57 -21.98
N ILE A 81 -3.98 18.27 -22.29
CA ILE A 81 -3.31 17.77 -23.51
C ILE A 81 -3.98 18.34 -24.76
N VAL A 82 -5.32 18.31 -24.82
CA VAL A 82 -6.07 18.85 -25.96
C VAL A 82 -5.81 20.34 -26.14
N MET A 83 -5.78 21.10 -25.03
CA MET A 83 -5.47 22.53 -25.06
C MET A 83 -4.07 22.80 -25.64
N ILE A 84 -3.04 22.04 -25.23
CA ILE A 84 -1.68 22.18 -25.79
C ILE A 84 -1.65 21.87 -27.28
N LEU A 85 -2.34 20.81 -27.72
CA LEU A 85 -2.41 20.46 -29.13
C LEU A 85 -3.08 21.55 -29.96
N LEU A 86 -4.18 22.13 -29.48
CA LEU A 86 -4.85 23.24 -30.15
C LEU A 86 -3.98 24.48 -30.23
N LEU A 87 -3.23 24.78 -29.16
CA LEU A 87 -2.29 25.90 -29.18
C LEU A 87 -1.19 25.67 -30.22
N PHE A 88 -0.64 24.45 -30.26
CA PHE A 88 0.40 24.08 -31.21
C PHE A 88 -0.09 24.16 -32.67
N THR A 89 -1.28 23.65 -32.96
CA THR A 89 -1.85 23.73 -34.31
C THR A 89 -2.12 25.18 -34.71
N LEU A 90 -2.60 26.02 -33.78
CA LEU A 90 -2.76 27.45 -34.02
C LEU A 90 -1.43 28.12 -34.39
N PHE A 91 -0.37 27.86 -33.62
CA PHE A 91 0.97 28.37 -33.92
C PHE A 91 1.47 27.93 -35.28
N MET A 92 1.28 26.65 -35.64
CA MET A 92 1.65 26.13 -36.96
C MET A 92 0.88 26.81 -38.08
N ILE A 93 -0.44 26.97 -37.95
CA ILE A 93 -1.27 27.65 -38.96
C ILE A 93 -0.82 29.10 -39.15
N VAL A 94 -0.63 29.85 -38.06
CA VAL A 94 -0.15 31.23 -38.11
C VAL A 94 1.22 31.32 -38.75
N ALA A 95 2.14 30.43 -38.38
CA ALA A 95 3.48 30.38 -38.97
C ALA A 95 3.44 30.09 -40.48
N PHE A 96 2.59 29.16 -40.93
CA PHE A 96 2.43 28.86 -42.36
C PHE A 96 1.79 30.00 -43.15
N ILE A 97 0.83 30.72 -42.57
CA ILE A 97 0.21 31.89 -43.20
C ILE A 97 1.19 33.05 -43.27
N ASN A 98 1.97 33.29 -42.21
CA ASN A 98 2.89 34.43 -42.11
C ASN A 98 4.24 34.20 -42.83
N ASN A 99 4.51 32.98 -43.29
CA ASN A 99 5.71 32.60 -44.06
C ASN A 99 5.41 32.43 -45.57
N ARG A 100 4.21 32.85 -46.01
CA ARG A 100 3.79 33.00 -47.41
C ARG A 100 3.77 34.48 -47.77
#